data_AF-A0A1X1W1T3-F1
#
_entry.id   AF-A0A1X1W1T3-F1
#
_cell.length_a   1.000
_cell.length_b   1.000
_cell.length_c   1.000
_cell.angle_alpha   90.00
_cell.angle_beta   90.00
_cell.angle_gamma   90.00
#
_symmetry.space_group_name_H-M   'P 1'
#
loop_
_entity.id
_entity.type
_entity.pdbx_description
1 polymer ?
#
loop_
_entity_poly.entity_id
_entity_poly.type
_entity_poly.pdbx_seq_one_letter_code
_entity_poly.pdbx_strand_id
1 'polypeptide(L)'
;MLALYRAGRQGEALGAYQRARAQLADELGVDPGPELRRLETAIVAQDSALEMPVAQHLPSVTCAVTFLLTDIEGSTAAWEADADAMAVALARHDELLEQVVTSRGDG
;
A
#
# COMPACT_ATOMS: atom_id res chain seq x y z
N MET A 1 2.77 -3.99 22.78
CA MET A 1 1.94 -5.21 22.87
C MET A 1 1.86 -5.95 21.55
N LEU A 2 1.17 -5.42 20.52
CA LEU A 2 0.92 -6.15 19.25
C LEU A 2 2.20 -6.63 18.55
N ALA A 3 3.25 -5.81 18.48
CA ALA A 3 4.52 -6.21 17.89
C ALA A 3 5.19 -7.39 18.65
N LEU A 4 5.07 -7.42 19.99
CA LEU A 4 5.59 -8.53 20.80
C LEU A 4 4.78 -9.81 20.54
N TYR A 5 3.45 -9.71 20.47
CA TYR A 5 2.59 -10.83 20.12
C TYR A 5 2.94 -11.41 18.74
N ARG A 6 3.03 -10.56 17.71
CA ARG A 6 3.41 -10.96 16.34
C ARG A 6 4.82 -11.53 16.24
N ALA A 7 5.70 -11.18 17.17
CA ALA A 7 7.03 -11.78 17.29
C ALA A 7 7.02 -13.10 18.09
N GLY A 8 5.85 -13.68 18.39
CA GLY A 8 5.70 -14.92 19.17
C GLY A 8 5.85 -14.75 20.69
N ARG A 9 5.94 -13.51 21.19
CA ARG A 9 6.22 -13.18 22.60
C ARG A 9 4.95 -12.78 23.34
N GLN A 10 3.96 -13.68 23.38
CA GLN A 10 2.63 -13.41 23.97
C GLN A 10 2.71 -12.95 25.44
N GLY A 11 3.52 -13.61 26.27
CA GLY A 11 3.67 -13.25 27.68
C GLY A 11 4.22 -11.84 27.90
N GLU A 12 5.16 -11.41 27.06
CA GLU A 12 5.69 -10.05 27.10
C GLU A 12 4.70 -9.00 26.59
N ALA A 13 3.84 -9.39 25.64
CA ALA A 13 2.73 -8.55 25.19
C ALA A 13 1.73 -8.31 26.33
N LEU A 14 1.32 -9.35 27.07
CA LEU A 14 0.43 -9.20 28.23
C LEU A 14 1.12 -8.45 29.39
N GLY A 15 2.41 -8.69 29.62
CA GLY A 15 3.17 -7.92 30.61
C GLY A 15 3.23 -6.41 30.28
N ALA A 16 3.32 -6.05 29.00
CA ALA A 16 3.27 -4.64 28.58
C ALA A 16 1.89 -4.00 28.84
N TYR A 17 0.80 -4.75 28.70
CA TYR A 17 -0.53 -4.27 29.07
C TYR A 17 -0.64 -3.95 30.55
N GLN A 18 -0.21 -4.89 31.40
CA GLN A 18 -0.33 -4.73 32.85
C GLN A 18 0.47 -3.53 33.36
N ARG A 19 1.66 -3.29 32.79
CA ARG A 19 2.43 -2.07 33.09
C ARG A 19 1.69 -0.80 32.68
N ALA A 20 1.12 -0.76 31.47
CA ALA A 20 0.36 0.39 30.99
C ALA A 20 -0.89 0.64 31.86
N ARG A 21 -1.60 -0.42 32.27
CA ARG A 21 -2.75 -0.33 33.17
C ARG A 21 -2.36 0.24 34.54
N ALA A 22 -1.28 -0.27 35.14
CA ALA A 22 -0.78 0.24 36.41
C ALA A 22 -0.41 1.73 36.29
N GLN A 23 0.33 2.10 35.24
CA GLN A 23 0.73 3.49 35.02
C GLN A 23 -0.46 4.44 34.84
N LEU A 24 -1.48 4.05 34.07
CA LEU A 24 -2.71 4.85 33.89
C LEU A 24 -3.50 5.00 35.19
N ALA A 25 -3.58 3.94 36.00
CA ALA A 25 -4.22 4.00 37.30
C ALA A 25 -3.44 4.91 38.27
N ASP A 26 -2.12 4.78 38.30
CA ASP A 26 -1.25 5.51 39.24
C ASP A 26 -1.13 7.00 38.87
N GLU A 27 -0.98 7.33 37.58
CA GLU A 27 -0.73 8.70 37.12
C GLU A 27 -2.02 9.48 36.85
N LEU A 28 -3.06 8.81 36.34
CA LEU A 28 -4.27 9.47 35.84
C LEU A 28 -5.55 9.00 36.54
N GLY A 29 -5.51 7.92 37.34
CA GLY A 29 -6.70 7.36 37.98
C GLY A 29 -7.72 6.78 37.00
N VAL A 30 -7.28 6.43 35.78
CA VAL A 30 -8.15 5.92 34.72
C VAL A 30 -7.78 4.51 34.29
N ASP A 31 -8.76 3.80 33.73
CA ASP A 31 -8.54 2.50 33.11
C ASP A 31 -8.06 2.61 31.65
N PRO A 32 -7.41 1.56 31.13
CA PRO A 32 -7.12 1.41 29.70
C PRO A 32 -8.35 1.63 28.81
N GLY A 33 -8.16 2.39 27.73
CA GLY A 33 -9.20 2.62 26.73
C GLY A 33 -9.70 1.34 26.04
N PRO A 34 -10.88 1.38 25.39
CA PRO A 34 -11.52 0.21 24.80
C PRO A 34 -10.64 -0.52 23.78
N GLU A 35 -9.87 0.19 22.96
CA GLU A 35 -8.98 -0.45 21.99
C GLU A 35 -7.88 -1.27 22.65
N LEU A 36 -7.31 -0.78 23.76
CA LEU A 36 -6.25 -1.50 24.46
C LEU A 36 -6.79 -2.76 25.17
N ARG A 37 -8.01 -2.68 25.73
CA ARG A 37 -8.72 -3.83 26.30
C ARG A 37 -9.11 -4.87 25.25
N ARG A 38 -9.58 -4.42 24.08
CA ARG A 38 -9.86 -5.33 22.94
C ARG A 38 -8.60 -6.02 22.47
N LEU A 39 -7.48 -5.29 22.36
CA LEU A 39 -6.20 -5.88 22.00
C LEU A 39 -5.73 -6.92 23.02
N GLU A 40 -5.84 -6.66 24.33
CA GLU A 40 -5.56 -7.66 25.37
C GLU A 40 -6.44 -8.91 25.18
N THR A 41 -7.75 -8.72 25.00
CA THR A 41 -8.71 -9.82 24.82
C THR A 41 -8.38 -10.65 23.59
N ALA A 42 -8.08 -10.01 22.45
CA ALA A 42 -7.68 -10.69 21.23
C ALA A 42 -6.36 -11.44 21.38
N ILE A 43 -5.39 -10.88 22.12
CA ILE A 43 -4.11 -11.55 22.42
C ILE A 43 -4.32 -12.78 23.31
N VAL A 44 -5.20 -12.70 24.32
CA VAL A 44 -5.55 -13.85 25.17
C VAL A 44 -6.25 -14.94 24.36
N ALA A 45 -7.15 -14.55 23.47
CA ALA A 45 -7.88 -15.46 22.59
C ALA A 45 -7.03 -16.02 21.43
N GLN A 46 -5.78 -15.56 21.25
CA GLN A 46 -4.93 -15.87 20.10
C GLN A 46 -5.68 -15.64 18.77
N ASP A 47 -6.37 -14.51 18.67
CA ASP A 47 -7.23 -14.20 17.54
C ASP A 47 -6.40 -14.11 16.24
N SER A 48 -6.79 -14.90 15.24
CA SER A 48 -6.20 -14.90 13.90
C SER A 48 -6.23 -13.53 13.21
N ALA A 49 -7.15 -12.63 13.60
CA ALA A 49 -7.19 -11.26 13.11
C ALA A 49 -5.96 -10.42 13.53
N LEU A 50 -5.21 -10.85 14.55
CA LEU A 50 -3.98 -10.19 14.97
C LEU A 50 -2.76 -10.58 14.12
N GLU A 51 -2.85 -11.67 13.38
CA GLU A 51 -1.79 -12.11 12.47
C GLU A 51 -1.55 -11.05 11.38
N MET A 52 -0.31 -10.93 10.93
CA MET A 52 -0.05 -10.09 9.76
C MET A 52 -0.74 -10.73 8.55
N PRO A 53 -1.46 -9.96 7.72
CA PRO A 53 -1.79 -10.42 6.40
C PRO A 53 -0.46 -10.79 5.74
N VAL A 54 -0.27 -12.06 5.43
CA VAL A 54 0.85 -12.48 4.59
C VAL A 54 0.66 -11.68 3.32
N ALA A 55 1.53 -10.69 3.08
CA ALA A 55 1.54 -9.97 1.81
C ALA A 55 1.58 -11.07 0.75
N GLN A 56 0.50 -11.17 -0.02
CA GLN A 56 0.37 -12.22 -1.02
C GLN A 56 1.60 -12.07 -1.90
N HIS A 57 2.52 -13.04 -1.80
CA HIS A 57 3.69 -13.12 -2.66
C HIS A 57 3.15 -13.41 -4.06
N LEU A 58 2.73 -12.36 -4.75
CA LEU A 58 2.64 -12.39 -6.20
C LEU A 58 4.07 -12.69 -6.67
N PRO A 59 4.27 -13.65 -7.59
CA PRO A 59 5.60 -13.97 -8.07
C PRO A 59 6.26 -12.68 -8.57
N SER A 60 7.39 -12.32 -7.96
CA SER A 60 8.17 -11.17 -8.40
C SER A 60 8.85 -11.56 -9.71
N VAL A 61 8.27 -11.13 -10.84
CA VAL A 61 8.94 -11.22 -12.13
C VAL A 61 9.99 -10.11 -12.15
N THR A 62 11.27 -10.48 -12.06
CA THR A 62 12.38 -9.54 -12.27
C THR A 62 12.78 -9.59 -13.75
N CYS A 63 12.00 -8.92 -14.60
CA CYS A 63 12.35 -8.72 -16.01
C CYS A 63 12.79 -7.27 -16.25
N ALA A 64 13.68 -7.07 -17.23
CA ALA A 64 14.00 -5.74 -17.71
C ALA A 64 12.78 -5.18 -18.45
N VAL A 65 12.25 -4.04 -18.00
CA VAL A 65 11.19 -3.31 -18.70
C VAL A 65 11.82 -2.21 -19.52
N THR A 66 11.45 -2.13 -20.80
CA THR A 66 11.87 -1.04 -21.70
C THR A 66 10.80 0.04 -21.70
N PHE A 67 11.16 1.25 -21.32
CA PHE A 67 10.29 2.42 -21.45
C PHE A 67 10.61 3.13 -22.77
N LEU A 68 9.56 3.38 -23.57
CA LEU A 68 9.63 4.20 -24.77
C LEU A 68 8.94 5.55 -24.50
N LEU A 69 9.67 6.64 -24.67
CA LEU A 69 9.11 7.99 -24.68
C LEU A 69 9.00 8.47 -26.12
N THR A 70 7.83 9.00 -26.48
CA THR A 70 7.57 9.62 -27.79
C THR A 70 6.81 10.91 -27.60
N ASP A 71 7.20 11.95 -28.32
CA ASP A 71 6.57 13.28 -28.26
C ASP A 71 6.04 13.66 -29.65
N ILE A 72 5.05 14.56 -29.68
CA ILE A 72 4.48 15.16 -30.88
C ILE A 72 5.20 16.49 -31.11
N GLU A 73 5.88 16.63 -32.24
CA GLU A 73 6.60 17.86 -32.60
C GLU A 73 5.66 19.08 -32.63
N GLY A 74 6.04 20.16 -31.95
CA GLY A 74 5.26 21.40 -31.90
C GLY A 74 4.03 21.34 -30.98
N SER A 75 3.88 20.28 -30.17
CA SER A 75 2.73 20.07 -29.27
C SER A 75 2.43 21.27 -28.37
N THR A 76 3.46 21.91 -27.81
CA THR A 76 3.29 23.07 -26.92
C THR A 76 2.51 24.21 -27.57
N ALA A 77 2.88 24.61 -28.80
CA ALA A 77 2.21 25.70 -29.49
C ALA A 77 0.78 25.31 -29.93
N ALA A 78 0.58 24.04 -30.28
CA ALA A 78 -0.72 23.56 -30.73
C ALA A 78 -1.71 23.32 -29.58
N TRP A 79 -1.25 23.00 -28.37
CA TRP A 79 -2.07 23.00 -27.14
C TRP A 79 -2.66 24.38 -26.82
N GLU A 80 -1.87 25.44 -27.01
CA GLU A 80 -2.31 26.82 -26.76
C GLU A 80 -3.28 27.31 -27.84
N ALA A 81 -3.11 26.84 -29.09
CA ALA A 81 -3.94 27.24 -30.21
C ALA A 81 -5.31 26.54 -30.22
N ASP A 82 -5.35 25.22 -29.96
CA ASP A 82 -6.57 24.42 -29.95
C ASP A 82 -6.38 23.14 -29.13
N ALA A 83 -6.79 23.20 -27.86
CA ALA A 83 -6.66 22.08 -26.93
C ALA A 83 -7.53 20.88 -27.30
N ASP A 84 -8.71 21.10 -27.90
CA ASP A 84 -9.62 20.01 -28.27
C ASP A 84 -9.06 19.24 -29.48
N ALA A 85 -8.55 19.96 -30.49
CA ALA A 85 -7.88 19.33 -31.61
C ALA A 85 -6.59 18.60 -31.19
N MET A 86 -5.84 19.16 -30.25
CA MET A 86 -4.64 18.51 -29.71
C MET A 86 -4.96 17.25 -28.90
N ALA A 87 -6.05 17.24 -28.12
CA ALA A 87 -6.50 16.04 -27.42
C ALA A 87 -6.83 14.89 -28.39
N VAL A 88 -7.45 15.20 -29.54
CA VAL A 88 -7.70 14.23 -30.61
C VAL A 88 -6.39 13.74 -31.25
N ALA A 89 -5.42 14.64 -31.46
CA ALA A 89 -4.11 14.27 -32.00
C ALA A 89 -3.34 13.34 -31.05
N LEU A 90 -3.40 13.59 -29.74
CA LEU A 90 -2.77 12.75 -28.71
C LEU A 90 -3.41 11.36 -28.64
N ALA A 91 -4.75 11.28 -28.67
CA ALA A 91 -5.44 9.99 -28.71
C ALA A 91 -5.05 9.16 -29.94
N ARG A 92 -4.94 9.80 -31.11
CA ARG A 92 -4.46 9.15 -32.34
C ARG A 92 -3.00 8.69 -32.23
N HIS A 93 -2.15 9.46 -31.57
CA HIS A 93 -0.76 9.09 -31.30
C HIS A 93 -0.68 7.83 -30.43
N ASP A 94 -1.46 7.78 -29.34
CA ASP A 94 -1.53 6.61 -28.45
C ASP A 94 -2.01 5.35 -29.19
N GLU A 95 -3.04 5.46 -30.03
CA GLU A 95 -3.52 4.35 -30.87
C GLU A 95 -2.42 3.84 -31.82
N LEU A 96 -1.65 4.73 -32.44
CA LEU A 96 -0.56 4.35 -33.34
C LEU A 96 0.59 3.66 -32.58
N LEU A 97 0.92 4.14 -31.39
CA LEU A 97 1.91 3.48 -30.53
C LEU A 97 1.47 2.08 -30.15
N GLU A 98 0.24 1.91 -29.69
CA GLU A 98 -0.30 0.61 -29.30
C GLU A 98 -0.30 -0.38 -30.47
N GLN A 99 -0.68 0.08 -31.66
CA GLN A 99 -0.63 -0.73 -32.88
C GLN A 99 0.79 -1.17 -33.23
N VAL A 100 1.77 -0.26 -33.15
CA VAL A 100 3.17 -0.58 -33.48
C VAL A 100 3.79 -1.52 -32.44
N VAL A 101 3.51 -1.31 -31.15
CA VAL A 101 4.02 -2.17 -30.07
C VAL A 101 3.43 -3.57 -30.19
N THR A 102 2.11 -3.66 -30.39
CA THR A 102 1.42 -4.96 -30.46
C THR A 102 1.77 -5.73 -31.73
N SER A 103 1.90 -5.04 -32.88
CA SER A 103 2.25 -5.70 -34.15
C SER A 103 3.70 -6.20 -34.24
N ARG A 104 4.59 -5.74 -33.35
CA ARG A 104 6.02 -6.12 -33.32
C ARG A 104 6.45 -6.86 -32.05
N GLY A 105 5.54 -7.08 -31.10
CA GLY A 105 5.81 -7.63 -29.77
C GLY A 105 5.86 -9.17 -29.68
N ASP A 106 5.66 -9.91 -30.76
CA ASP A 106 5.72 -11.39 -30.79
C ASP A 106 7.16 -11.92 -30.91
N GLY A 107 8.07 -11.50 -30.02
CA GLY A 107 9.47 -11.93 -29.97
C GLY A 107 9.91 -12.42 -28.61
#